data_AF-A0A960S9F5-F1
#
_entry.id   AF-A0A960S9F5-F1
#
_cell.length_a   1.000
_cell.length_b   1.000
_cell.length_c   1.000
_cell.angle_alpha   90.00
_cell.angle_beta   90.00
_cell.angle_gamma   90.00
#
_symmetry.space_group_name_H-M   'P 1'
#
loop_
_entity.id
_entity.type
_entity.pdbx_description
1 polymer ?
#
loop_
_entity_poly.entity_id
_entity_poly.type
_entity_poly.pdbx_seq_one_letter_code
_entity_poly.pdbx_strand_id
1 'polypeptide(L)'
;MQQRLLALPVIFFALIILLISFYRASELRFNFSPTPAPNPISIKIENPIEYKLPEAGWLNPQNPVWPIRAAFDKLRLAFTIGESQKAGVLLYLADHRLAQSVQLAKDGEFDKSVSTLTKAEKYLEAAMQAEYKARIDGAQTGELMNKIYLASIAHKQNIEQISSISPDDARSYVVKIMNYPNMVLEQVSPMIVAVDNSLTENRTLDKK
;
A
#
# COMPACT_ATOMS: atom_id res chain seq x y z
N MET A 1 42.74 10.35 -26.64
CA MET A 1 41.26 10.17 -26.65
C MET A 1 40.79 8.97 -25.81
N GLN A 2 41.56 7.87 -25.71
CA GLN A 2 41.19 6.65 -24.96
C GLN A 2 41.03 6.83 -23.44
N GLN A 3 41.76 7.74 -22.78
CA GLN A 3 41.63 7.98 -21.34
C GLN A 3 40.26 8.57 -20.93
N ARG A 4 39.55 9.26 -21.84
CA ARG A 4 38.21 9.80 -21.57
C ARG A 4 37.11 8.73 -21.63
N LEU A 5 37.36 7.61 -22.33
CA LEU A 5 36.40 6.49 -22.41
C LEU A 5 36.37 5.63 -21.13
N LEU A 6 37.52 5.49 -20.45
CA LEU A 6 37.61 4.76 -19.17
C LEU A 6 37.03 5.54 -17.98
N ALA A 7 36.89 6.86 -18.09
CA ALA A 7 36.31 7.69 -17.03
C ALA A 7 34.78 7.52 -16.90
N LEU A 8 34.09 7.20 -18.01
CA LEU A 8 32.63 7.08 -18.04
C LEU A 8 32.07 6.01 -17.07
N PRO A 9 32.58 4.76 -17.02
CA PRO A 9 32.10 3.76 -16.06
C PRO A 9 32.42 4.13 -14.60
N VAL A 10 33.55 4.79 -14.35
CA VAL A 10 33.93 5.23 -12.99
C VAL A 10 32.98 6.33 -12.50
N ILE A 11 32.66 7.29 -13.35
CA ILE A 11 31.69 8.35 -13.05
C ILE A 11 30.30 7.74 -12.83
N PHE A 12 29.88 6.79 -13.66
CA PHE A 12 28.60 6.10 -13.50
C PHE A 12 28.51 5.33 -12.17
N PHE A 13 29.58 4.62 -11.81
CA PHE A 13 29.66 3.90 -10.53
C PHE A 13 29.62 4.86 -9.33
N ALA A 14 30.36 5.98 -9.39
CA ALA A 14 30.31 7.02 -8.38
C ALA A 14 28.90 7.64 -8.26
N LEU A 15 28.21 7.85 -9.37
CA LEU A 15 26.85 8.37 -9.40
C LEU A 15 25.85 7.38 -8.77
N ILE A 16 26.01 6.08 -9.01
CA ILE A 16 25.21 5.04 -8.36
C ILE A 16 25.43 5.06 -6.84
N ILE A 17 26.68 5.13 -6.37
CA ILE A 17 26.99 5.17 -4.93
C ILE A 17 26.40 6.43 -4.28
N LEU A 18 26.51 7.59 -4.96
CA LEU A 18 25.93 8.85 -4.50
C LEU A 18 24.41 8.73 -4.37
N LEU A 19 23.74 8.20 -5.39
CA LEU A 19 22.30 7.96 -5.37
C LEU A 19 21.90 7.06 -4.19
N ILE A 20 22.58 5.92 -4.01
CA ILE A 20 22.30 5.00 -2.90
C ILE A 20 22.48 5.69 -1.54
N SER A 21 23.54 6.49 -1.37
CA SER A 21 23.81 7.21 -0.14
C SER A 21 22.75 8.28 0.15
N PHE A 22 22.37 9.04 -0.87
CA PHE A 22 21.31 10.05 -0.76
C PHE A 22 19.96 9.42 -0.42
N TYR A 23 19.62 8.30 -1.07
CA TYR A 23 18.40 7.56 -0.75
C TYR A 23 18.38 7.07 0.70
N ARG A 24 19.49 6.51 1.21
CA ARG A 24 19.60 6.10 2.62
C ARG A 24 19.46 7.26 3.60
N ALA A 25 19.98 8.44 3.26
CA ALA A 25 19.86 9.62 4.10
C ALA A 25 18.43 10.19 4.18
N SER A 26 17.59 9.90 3.17
CA SER A 26 16.20 10.37 3.10
C SER A 26 15.18 9.49 3.85
N GLU A 27 15.60 8.35 4.40
CA GLU A 27 14.72 7.46 5.16
C GLU A 27 14.41 8.04 6.54
N LEU A 28 13.13 8.31 6.80
CA LEU A 28 12.65 8.67 8.13
C LEU A 28 12.82 7.47 9.07
N ARG A 29 13.67 7.63 10.09
CA ARG A 29 13.82 6.68 11.19
C ARG A 29 13.01 7.16 12.38
N PHE A 30 12.05 6.37 12.80
CA PHE A 30 11.29 6.55 14.02
C PHE A 30 11.99 5.78 15.15
N ASN A 31 12.42 6.51 16.18
CA ASN A 31 12.93 5.89 17.40
C ASN A 31 11.76 5.67 18.35
N PHE A 32 11.33 4.41 18.47
CA PHE A 32 10.32 4.00 19.43
C PHE A 32 10.96 3.37 20.65
N SER A 33 10.34 3.56 21.81
CA SER A 33 10.78 3.01 23.08
C SER A 33 10.67 1.48 23.03
N PRO A 34 11.74 0.73 23.33
CA PRO A 34 11.70 -0.72 23.32
C PRO A 34 10.73 -1.19 24.42
N THR A 35 9.55 -1.61 24.00
CA THR A 35 8.57 -2.27 24.87
C THR A 35 8.73 -3.77 24.66
N PRO A 36 8.68 -4.62 25.71
CA PRO A 36 8.75 -6.06 25.53
C PRO A 36 7.74 -6.52 24.47
N ALA A 37 8.20 -7.39 23.57
CA ALA A 37 7.39 -7.92 22.48
C ALA A 37 6.08 -8.47 23.07
N PRO A 38 4.91 -8.05 22.55
CA PRO A 38 3.65 -8.59 23.03
C PRO A 38 3.61 -10.09 22.73
N ASN A 39 3.16 -10.89 23.70
CA ASN A 39 2.81 -12.29 23.46
C ASN A 39 1.88 -12.36 22.23
N PRO A 40 1.95 -13.40 21.37
CA PRO A 40 1.12 -13.47 20.18
C PRO A 40 -0.36 -13.43 20.57
N ILE A 41 -0.98 -12.26 20.44
CA ILE A 41 -2.39 -12.07 20.71
C ILE A 41 -3.12 -12.59 19.47
N SER A 42 -3.75 -13.77 19.60
CA SER A 42 -4.75 -14.23 18.65
C SER A 42 -6.00 -13.36 18.80
N ILE A 43 -6.00 -12.22 18.13
CA ILE A 43 -7.18 -11.36 18.05
C ILE A 43 -8.16 -12.02 17.08
N LYS A 44 -9.24 -12.58 17.62
CA LYS A 44 -10.37 -13.12 16.84
C LYS A 44 -11.10 -11.94 16.20
N ILE A 45 -10.92 -11.75 14.90
CA ILE A 45 -11.66 -10.74 14.11
C ILE A 45 -13.13 -11.14 14.11
N GLU A 46 -13.98 -10.31 14.70
CA GLU A 46 -15.39 -10.64 14.97
C GLU A 46 -16.25 -10.68 13.69
N ASN A 47 -15.76 -10.10 12.59
CA ASN A 47 -16.34 -10.20 11.25
C ASN A 47 -15.23 -10.26 10.18
N PRO A 48 -14.77 -11.46 9.76
CA PRO A 48 -13.79 -11.58 8.69
C PRO A 48 -14.42 -11.13 7.37
N ILE A 49 -13.88 -10.07 6.79
CA ILE A 49 -14.24 -9.63 5.45
C ILE A 49 -13.68 -10.67 4.48
N GLU A 50 -14.48 -11.07 3.49
CA GLU A 50 -14.06 -12.03 2.47
C GLU A 50 -13.15 -11.35 1.42
N TYR A 51 -12.09 -10.67 1.88
CA TYR A 51 -11.05 -10.06 1.06
C TYR A 51 -9.70 -10.70 1.41
N LYS A 52 -9.14 -11.45 0.47
CA LYS A 52 -7.86 -12.13 0.65
C LYS A 52 -6.72 -11.16 0.35
N LEU A 53 -6.10 -10.64 1.40
CA LEU A 53 -4.83 -9.93 1.27
C LEU A 53 -3.75 -10.87 0.72
N PRO A 54 -2.84 -10.37 -0.13
CA PRO A 54 -1.67 -11.11 -0.56
C PRO A 54 -0.76 -11.39 0.63
N GLU A 55 -0.11 -12.55 0.62
CA GLU A 55 0.88 -12.87 1.64
C GLU A 55 2.08 -11.92 1.54
N ALA A 56 2.64 -11.54 2.70
CA ALA A 56 3.79 -10.61 2.80
C ALA A 56 5.05 -11.12 2.05
N GLY A 57 5.10 -12.44 1.79
CA GLY A 57 6.20 -13.12 1.13
C GLY A 57 7.51 -13.04 1.93
N TRP A 58 8.57 -13.62 1.37
CA TRP A 58 9.90 -13.60 1.98
C TRP A 58 10.64 -12.27 1.76
N LEU A 59 10.23 -11.46 0.78
CA LEU A 59 10.89 -10.21 0.38
C LEU A 59 10.48 -9.03 1.27
N ASN A 60 10.90 -9.02 2.53
CA ASN A 60 10.64 -7.93 3.47
C ASN A 60 11.66 -6.77 3.34
N PRO A 61 11.34 -5.57 3.87
CA PRO A 61 12.26 -4.42 3.90
C PRO A 61 13.58 -4.65 4.67
N GLN A 62 13.73 -5.78 5.37
CA GLN A 62 14.97 -6.14 6.06
C GLN A 62 15.99 -6.78 5.10
N ASN A 63 15.52 -7.38 4.01
CA ASN A 63 16.38 -8.13 3.09
C ASN A 63 17.18 -7.21 2.14
N PRO A 64 18.46 -7.52 1.88
CA PRO A 64 19.34 -6.69 1.03
C PRO A 64 18.89 -6.64 -0.44
N VAL A 65 18.08 -7.60 -0.89
CA VAL A 65 17.50 -7.65 -2.24
C VAL A 65 16.21 -6.85 -2.38
N TRP A 66 15.63 -6.37 -1.28
CA TRP A 66 14.38 -5.61 -1.30
C TRP A 66 14.41 -4.34 -2.18
N PRO A 67 15.50 -3.55 -2.21
CA PRO A 67 15.58 -2.38 -3.09
C PRO A 67 15.44 -2.73 -4.58
N ILE A 68 15.91 -3.90 -4.99
CA ILE A 68 15.77 -4.39 -6.37
C ILE A 68 14.30 -4.64 -6.69
N ARG A 69 13.57 -5.31 -5.78
CA ARG A 69 12.13 -5.54 -5.94
C ARG A 69 11.36 -4.22 -5.99
N ALA A 70 11.66 -3.28 -5.10
CA ALA A 70 11.04 -1.96 -5.09
C ALA A 70 11.31 -1.17 -6.40
N ALA A 71 12.48 -1.37 -7.02
CA ALA A 71 12.77 -0.80 -8.34
C ALA A 71 11.90 -1.43 -9.44
N PHE A 72 11.73 -2.76 -9.44
CA PHE A 72 10.82 -3.43 -10.37
C PHE A 72 9.36 -2.99 -10.20
N ASP A 73 8.89 -2.78 -8.97
CA ASP A 73 7.55 -2.27 -8.70
C ASP A 73 7.35 -0.88 -9.34
N LYS A 74 8.36 0.01 -9.22
CA LYS A 74 8.35 1.32 -9.87
C LYS A 74 8.40 1.23 -11.39
N LEU A 75 9.22 0.33 -11.94
CA LEU A 75 9.27 0.10 -13.38
C LEU A 75 7.91 -0.39 -13.89
N ARG A 76 7.30 -1.36 -13.21
CA ARG A 76 5.96 -1.84 -13.55
C ARG A 76 4.94 -0.70 -13.57
N LEU A 77 4.95 0.16 -12.55
CA LEU A 77 4.07 1.32 -12.51
C LEU A 77 4.34 2.31 -13.66
N ALA A 78 5.61 2.55 -14.00
CA ALA A 78 5.99 3.44 -15.09
C ALA A 78 5.64 2.89 -16.48
N PHE A 79 5.68 1.58 -16.67
CA PHE A 79 5.32 0.91 -17.92
C PHE A 79 3.83 0.57 -18.03
N THR A 80 3.03 0.78 -16.99
CA THR A 80 1.58 0.53 -17.03
C THR A 80 0.89 1.69 -17.74
N ILE A 81 0.32 1.43 -18.91
CA ILE A 81 -0.38 2.41 -19.74
C ILE A 81 -1.88 2.28 -19.47
N GLY A 82 -2.51 3.38 -19.05
CA GLY A 82 -3.95 3.45 -18.76
C GLY A 82 -4.26 3.51 -17.25
N GLU A 83 -5.14 4.44 -16.87
CA GLU A 83 -5.41 4.75 -15.46
C GLU A 83 -6.11 3.60 -14.72
N SER A 84 -6.95 2.80 -15.39
CA SER A 84 -7.62 1.64 -14.77
C SER A 84 -6.62 0.53 -14.41
N GLN A 85 -5.70 0.19 -15.33
CA GLN A 85 -4.66 -0.82 -15.06
C GLN A 85 -3.69 -0.33 -13.99
N LYS A 86 -3.34 0.95 -14.03
CA LYS A 86 -2.47 1.60 -13.05
C LYS A 86 -3.09 1.58 -11.66
N ALA A 87 -4.38 1.85 -11.53
CA ALA A 87 -5.11 1.73 -10.28
C ALA A 87 -5.06 0.30 -9.71
N GLY A 88 -5.23 -0.72 -10.56
CA GLY A 88 -5.07 -2.12 -10.15
C GLY A 88 -3.66 -2.47 -9.66
N VAL A 89 -2.62 -1.96 -10.33
CA VAL A 89 -1.22 -2.15 -9.89
C VAL A 89 -0.96 -1.43 -8.57
N LEU A 90 -1.46 -0.21 -8.41
CA LEU A 90 -1.33 0.56 -7.17
C LEU A 90 -2.03 -0.14 -6.00
N LEU A 91 -3.23 -0.66 -6.22
CA LEU A 91 -3.97 -1.43 -5.22
C LEU A 91 -3.18 -2.67 -4.77
N TYR A 92 -2.64 -3.44 -5.73
CA TYR A 92 -1.80 -4.59 -5.41
C TYR A 92 -0.56 -4.21 -4.56
N LEU A 93 0.09 -3.09 -4.88
CA LEU A 93 1.22 -2.60 -4.11
C LEU A 93 0.80 -2.15 -2.69
N ALA A 94 -0.38 -1.55 -2.55
CA ALA A 94 -0.94 -1.18 -1.26
C ALA A 94 -1.13 -2.42 -0.37
N ASP A 95 -1.86 -3.40 -0.88
CA ASP A 95 -2.18 -4.65 -0.18
C ASP A 95 -0.91 -5.41 0.23
N HIS A 96 0.07 -5.51 -0.69
CA HIS A 96 1.33 -6.19 -0.43
C HIS A 96 2.16 -5.48 0.66
N ARG A 97 2.22 -4.14 0.65
CA ARG A 97 2.94 -3.38 1.68
C ARG A 97 2.24 -3.42 3.03
N LEU A 98 0.91 -3.47 3.05
CA LEU A 98 0.17 -3.69 4.29
C LEU A 98 0.54 -5.03 4.92
N ALA A 99 0.53 -6.12 4.15
CA ALA A 99 0.89 -7.44 4.65
C ALA A 99 2.31 -7.46 5.26
N GLN A 100 3.26 -6.79 4.60
CA GLN A 100 4.63 -6.62 5.12
C GLN A 100 4.67 -5.82 6.42
N SER A 101 3.89 -4.74 6.52
CA SER A 101 3.80 -3.95 7.74
C SER A 101 3.24 -4.76 8.91
N VAL A 102 2.21 -5.58 8.68
CA VAL A 102 1.64 -6.45 9.71
C VAL A 102 2.70 -7.43 10.23
N GLN A 103 3.48 -8.03 9.33
CA GLN A 103 4.57 -8.93 9.73
C GLN A 103 5.65 -8.19 10.54
N LEU A 104 6.12 -7.03 10.05
CA LEU A 104 7.11 -6.21 10.76
C LEU A 104 6.64 -5.76 12.15
N ALA A 105 5.36 -5.45 12.30
CA ALA A 105 4.77 -5.10 13.60
C ALA A 105 4.79 -6.29 14.56
N LYS A 106 4.46 -7.50 14.07
CA LYS A 106 4.54 -8.73 14.86
C LYS A 106 5.97 -9.08 15.28
N ASP A 107 6.94 -8.76 14.42
CA ASP A 107 8.37 -8.95 14.68
C ASP A 107 8.95 -7.87 15.63
N GLY A 108 8.15 -6.88 16.04
CA GLY A 108 8.56 -5.79 16.93
C GLY A 108 9.31 -4.64 16.25
N GLU A 109 9.47 -4.68 14.92
CA GLU A 109 10.14 -3.64 14.14
C GLU A 109 9.18 -2.48 13.79
N PHE A 110 8.68 -1.79 14.82
CA PHE A 110 7.66 -0.75 14.67
C PHE A 110 8.06 0.43 13.77
N ASP A 111 9.34 0.81 13.74
CA ASP A 111 9.88 1.85 12.83
C ASP A 111 9.64 1.50 11.35
N LYS A 112 10.09 0.32 10.96
CA LYS A 112 9.94 -0.17 9.58
C LYS A 112 8.47 -0.49 9.28
N SER A 113 7.72 -0.95 10.28
CA SER A 113 6.28 -1.17 10.14
C SER A 113 5.56 0.14 9.80
N VAL A 114 5.70 1.19 10.63
CA VAL A 114 5.03 2.49 10.42
C VAL A 114 5.40 3.11 9.07
N SER A 115 6.68 3.08 8.69
CA SER A 115 7.11 3.62 7.40
C SER A 115 6.60 2.80 6.20
N THR A 116 6.51 1.47 6.34
CA THR A 116 5.93 0.58 5.32
C THR A 116 4.43 0.78 5.21
N LEU A 117 3.73 0.88 6.34
CA LEU A 117 2.30 1.16 6.41
C LEU A 117 1.94 2.48 5.75
N THR A 118 2.70 3.54 6.05
CA THR A 118 2.50 4.84 5.42
C THR A 118 2.60 4.76 3.90
N LYS A 119 3.52 3.94 3.37
CA LYS A 119 3.64 3.72 1.92
C LYS A 119 2.45 2.91 1.37
N ALA A 120 1.98 1.90 2.11
CA ALA A 120 0.81 1.12 1.74
C ALA A 120 -0.42 2.03 1.55
N GLU A 121 -0.71 2.88 2.52
CA GLU A 121 -1.88 3.77 2.47
C GLU A 121 -1.78 4.83 1.37
N LYS A 122 -0.56 5.35 1.10
CA LYS A 122 -0.36 6.26 -0.04
C LYS A 122 -0.62 5.58 -1.39
N TYR A 123 -0.31 4.28 -1.51
CA TYR A 123 -0.64 3.53 -2.71
C TYR A 123 -2.15 3.27 -2.82
N LEU A 124 -2.84 3.02 -1.70
CA LEU A 124 -4.29 2.86 -1.68
C LEU A 124 -5.00 4.15 -2.13
N GLU A 125 -4.58 5.29 -1.59
CA GLU A 125 -5.09 6.60 -2.00
C GLU A 125 -4.83 6.85 -3.50
N ALA A 126 -3.61 6.59 -3.97
CA ALA A 126 -3.27 6.74 -5.38
C ALA A 126 -4.06 5.79 -6.29
N ALA A 127 -4.39 4.57 -5.83
CA ALA A 127 -5.21 3.61 -6.55
C ALA A 127 -6.64 4.16 -6.75
N MET A 128 -7.24 4.71 -5.70
CA MET A 128 -8.54 5.37 -5.77
C MET A 128 -8.50 6.57 -6.74
N GLN A 129 -7.48 7.43 -6.65
CA GLN A 129 -7.38 8.58 -7.56
C GLN A 129 -7.22 8.16 -9.03
N ALA A 130 -6.47 7.10 -9.31
CA ALA A 130 -6.31 6.56 -10.67
C ALA A 130 -7.60 5.89 -11.17
N GLU A 131 -8.34 5.20 -10.30
CA GLU A 131 -9.67 4.65 -10.63
C GLU A 131 -10.64 5.78 -10.98
N TYR A 132 -10.68 6.85 -10.18
CA TYR A 132 -11.53 8.00 -10.41
C TYR A 132 -11.25 8.65 -11.77
N LYS A 133 -9.98 8.82 -12.14
CA LYS A 133 -9.58 9.31 -13.47
C LYS A 133 -10.04 8.39 -14.59
N ALA A 134 -9.80 7.09 -14.45
CA ALA A 134 -10.24 6.11 -15.44
C ALA A 134 -11.75 6.15 -15.67
N ARG A 135 -12.52 6.37 -14.60
CA ARG A 135 -13.98 6.49 -14.67
C ARG A 135 -14.42 7.77 -15.39
N ILE A 136 -13.78 8.91 -15.11
CA ILE A 136 -14.03 10.16 -15.85
C ILE A 136 -13.72 9.97 -17.34
N ASP A 137 -12.67 9.22 -17.67
CA ASP A 137 -12.28 8.89 -19.04
C ASP A 137 -13.21 7.85 -19.71
N GLY A 138 -14.30 7.46 -19.05
CA GLY A 138 -15.34 6.58 -19.58
C GLY A 138 -15.05 5.08 -19.45
N ALA A 139 -14.01 4.68 -18.69
CA ALA A 139 -13.73 3.28 -18.44
C ALA A 139 -14.75 2.66 -17.47
N GLN A 140 -15.09 1.39 -17.70
CA GLN A 140 -15.91 0.60 -16.77
C GLN A 140 -15.05 0.14 -15.59
N THR A 141 -15.16 0.82 -14.46
CA THR A 141 -14.32 0.59 -13.26
C THR A 141 -15.07 -0.02 -12.08
N GLY A 142 -16.34 -0.39 -12.21
CA GLY A 142 -17.17 -0.85 -11.09
C GLY A 142 -16.57 -2.02 -10.28
N GLU A 143 -15.98 -3.01 -10.95
CA GLU A 143 -15.31 -4.13 -10.27
C GLU A 143 -14.07 -3.67 -9.48
N LEU A 144 -13.26 -2.78 -10.08
CA LEU A 144 -12.07 -2.22 -9.46
C LEU A 144 -12.45 -1.36 -8.24
N MET A 145 -13.49 -0.55 -8.35
CA MET A 145 -14.01 0.26 -7.26
C MET A 145 -14.49 -0.61 -6.10
N ASN A 146 -15.20 -1.71 -6.38
CA ASN A 146 -15.60 -2.67 -5.34
C ASN A 146 -14.38 -3.33 -4.66
N LYS A 147 -13.34 -3.65 -5.41
CA LYS A 147 -12.08 -4.15 -4.83
C LYS A 147 -11.40 -3.12 -3.94
N ILE A 148 -11.32 -1.86 -4.37
CA ILE A 148 -10.76 -0.77 -3.56
C ILE A 148 -11.57 -0.57 -2.27
N TYR A 149 -12.90 -0.66 -2.36
CA TYR A 149 -13.78 -0.59 -1.19
C TYR A 149 -13.45 -1.70 -0.18
N LEU A 150 -13.49 -2.97 -0.60
CA LEU A 150 -13.20 -4.11 0.26
C LEU A 150 -11.77 -4.06 0.82
N ALA A 151 -10.80 -3.69 -0.01
CA ALA A 151 -9.42 -3.50 0.41
C ALA A 151 -9.29 -2.43 1.49
N SER A 152 -10.00 -1.30 1.35
CA SER A 152 -9.93 -0.21 2.34
C SER A 152 -10.47 -0.62 3.70
N ILE A 153 -11.51 -1.47 3.75
CA ILE A 153 -11.97 -2.03 5.02
C ILE A 153 -10.94 -3.01 5.59
N ALA A 154 -10.36 -3.88 4.75
CA ALA A 154 -9.31 -4.79 5.18
C ALA A 154 -8.07 -4.05 5.71
N HIS A 155 -7.65 -2.96 5.04
CA HIS A 155 -6.59 -2.05 5.49
C HIS A 155 -6.89 -1.50 6.87
N LYS A 156 -8.09 -0.95 7.08
CA LYS A 156 -8.53 -0.47 8.40
C LYS A 156 -8.41 -1.54 9.48
N GLN A 157 -8.92 -2.75 9.25
CA GLN A 157 -8.83 -3.86 10.21
C GLN A 157 -7.38 -4.24 10.57
N ASN A 158 -6.49 -4.25 9.57
CA ASN A 158 -5.08 -4.58 9.80
C ASN A 158 -4.33 -3.44 10.51
N ILE A 159 -4.67 -2.18 10.26
CA ILE A 159 -4.12 -1.05 11.01
C ILE A 159 -4.59 -1.09 12.46
N GLU A 160 -5.85 -1.47 12.72
CA GLU A 160 -6.37 -1.65 14.09
C GLU A 160 -5.59 -2.74 14.81
N GLN A 161 -5.29 -3.85 14.13
CA GLN A 161 -4.42 -4.89 14.65
C GLN A 161 -3.01 -4.36 14.96
N ILE A 162 -2.37 -3.63 14.04
CA ILE A 162 -1.03 -3.04 14.28
C ILE A 162 -1.07 -2.09 15.47
N SER A 163 -2.11 -1.25 15.58
CA SER A 163 -2.31 -0.30 16.68
C SER A 163 -2.40 -0.99 18.05
N SER A 164 -3.08 -2.15 18.11
CA SER A 164 -3.25 -2.94 19.34
C SER A 164 -1.96 -3.56 19.87
N ILE A 165 -1.02 -3.90 18.99
CA ILE A 165 0.28 -4.49 19.36
C ILE A 165 1.40 -3.45 19.44
N SER A 166 1.15 -2.21 19.02
CA SER A 166 2.14 -1.14 19.01
C SER A 166 2.33 -0.50 20.38
N PRO A 167 3.58 -0.15 20.76
CA PRO A 167 3.88 0.75 21.88
C PRO A 167 3.13 2.09 21.77
N ASP A 168 2.94 2.79 22.90
CA ASP A 168 2.12 4.01 22.95
C ASP A 168 2.64 5.13 22.03
N ASP A 169 3.95 5.25 21.86
CA ASP A 169 4.60 6.20 20.97
C ASP A 169 4.37 5.85 19.49
N ALA A 170 4.49 4.59 19.09
CA ALA A 170 4.19 4.10 17.74
C ALA A 170 2.69 4.15 17.43
N ARG A 171 1.83 3.83 18.40
CA ARG A 171 0.37 3.82 18.26
C ARG A 171 -0.16 5.16 17.78
N SER A 172 0.39 6.26 18.31
CA SER A 172 0.00 7.62 17.91
C SER A 172 0.24 7.89 16.41
N TYR A 173 1.28 7.31 15.81
CA TYR A 173 1.52 7.40 14.37
C TYR A 173 0.59 6.47 13.58
N VAL A 174 0.40 5.24 14.05
CA VAL A 174 -0.50 4.26 13.42
C VAL A 174 -1.94 4.78 13.36
N VAL A 175 -2.43 5.39 14.44
CA VAL A 175 -3.77 6.01 14.50
C VAL A 175 -3.89 7.15 13.49
N LYS A 176 -2.85 7.95 13.26
CA LYS A 176 -2.87 8.99 12.21
C LYS A 176 -2.95 8.39 10.82
N ILE A 177 -2.29 7.25 10.59
CA ILE A 177 -2.31 6.54 9.30
C ILE A 177 -3.70 5.96 9.02
N MET A 178 -4.49 5.63 10.05
CA MET A 178 -5.89 5.20 9.91
C MET A 178 -6.78 6.18 9.12
N ASN A 179 -6.42 7.47 9.07
CA ASN A 179 -7.20 8.45 8.34
C ASN A 179 -7.23 8.21 6.83
N TYR A 180 -6.19 7.61 6.25
CA TYR A 180 -6.13 7.35 4.81
C TYR A 180 -7.19 6.34 4.34
N PRO A 181 -7.31 5.11 4.89
CA PRO A 181 -8.33 4.17 4.46
C PRO A 181 -9.74 4.65 4.81
N ASN A 182 -9.92 5.38 5.92
CA ASN A 182 -11.22 6.00 6.23
C ASN A 182 -11.63 7.03 5.17
N MET A 183 -10.71 7.88 4.71
CA MET A 183 -10.95 8.82 3.63
C MET A 183 -11.30 8.11 2.32
N VAL A 184 -10.60 7.03 1.97
CA VAL A 184 -10.91 6.24 0.76
C VAL A 184 -12.30 5.61 0.88
N LEU A 185 -12.67 5.06 2.05
CA LEU A 185 -14.00 4.51 2.29
C LEU A 185 -15.10 5.56 2.16
N GLU A 186 -14.89 6.75 2.73
CA GLU A 186 -15.86 7.86 2.64
C GLU A 186 -16.12 8.28 1.19
N GLN A 187 -15.07 8.27 0.35
CA GLN A 187 -15.19 8.63 -1.06
C GLN A 187 -15.84 7.51 -1.89
N VAL A 188 -15.49 6.24 -1.65
CA VAL A 188 -15.95 5.11 -2.47
C VAL A 188 -17.34 4.61 -2.07
N SER A 189 -17.71 4.68 -0.78
CA SER A 189 -18.99 4.22 -0.25
C SER A 189 -20.23 4.73 -1.01
N PRO A 190 -20.41 6.06 -1.21
CA PRO A 190 -21.58 6.56 -1.95
C PRO A 190 -21.60 6.10 -3.41
N MET A 191 -20.43 5.85 -4.00
CA MET A 191 -20.30 5.42 -5.38
C MET A 191 -20.74 3.95 -5.55
N ILE A 192 -20.43 3.08 -4.59
CA ILE A 192 -20.87 1.68 -4.58
C ILE A 192 -22.39 1.60 -4.46
N VAL A 193 -23.00 2.39 -3.57
CA VAL A 193 -24.46 2.44 -3.41
C VAL A 193 -25.14 2.89 -4.70
N ALA A 194 -24.58 3.87 -5.41
CA ALA A 194 -25.10 4.32 -6.70
C ALA A 194 -25.03 3.22 -7.77
N VAL A 195 -23.92 2.47 -7.82
CA VAL A 195 -23.78 1.35 -8.76
C VAL A 195 -24.78 0.24 -8.45
N ASP A 196 -24.94 -0.15 -7.19
CA ASP A 196 -25.90 -1.20 -6.80
C ASP A 196 -27.36 -0.82 -7.12
N ASN A 197 -27.73 0.43 -6.87
CA ASN A 197 -29.05 0.96 -7.23
C ASN A 197 -29.29 0.95 -8.75
N SER A 198 -28.27 1.26 -9.56
CA SER A 198 -28.39 1.20 -11.03
C SER A 198 -28.55 -0.23 -11.58
N LEU A 199 -27.96 -1.23 -10.90
CA LEU A 199 -28.11 -2.65 -11.26
C LEU A 199 -29.48 -3.20 -10.87
N THR A 200 -30.06 -2.73 -9.76
CA THR A 200 -31.40 -3.12 -9.33
C THR A 200 -32.49 -2.51 -10.21
N GLU A 201 -32.34 -1.25 -10.63
CA GLU A 201 -33.28 -0.58 -11.54
C GLU A 201 -33.34 -1.29 -12.91
N ASN A 202 -32.20 -1.60 -13.52
CA ASN A 202 -32.15 -2.32 -14.80
C ASN A 202 -32.77 -3.73 -14.73
N ARG A 203 -32.63 -4.44 -13.59
CA ARG A 203 -33.26 -5.76 -13.38
C ARG A 203 -34.78 -5.72 -13.25
N THR A 204 -35.36 -4.58 -12.90
CA THR A 204 -36.82 -4.41 -12.80
C THR A 204 -37.45 -4.03 -14.15
N LEU A 205 -36.69 -3.39 -15.04
CA LEU A 205 -37.11 -3.07 -16.40
C LEU A 205 -37.10 -4.29 -17.34
N ASP A 206 -36.17 -5.23 -17.16
CA ASP A 206 -36.07 -6.46 -17.97
C ASP A 206 -37.13 -7.53 -17.59
N LYS A 207 -37.93 -7.26 -16.55
CA LYS A 207 -39.03 -8.13 -16.07
C LYS A 207 -40.44 -7.62 -16.47
N LYS A 208 -40.53 -6.58 -17.29
CA LYS A 208 -41.78 -6.08 -17.88
C LYS A 208 -41.84 -6.36 -19.36
#